data_AF-A0A537JP67-F1
#
_entry.id   AF-A0A537JP67-F1
#
_cell.length_a   1.000
_cell.length_b   1.000
_cell.length_c   1.000
_cell.angle_alpha   90.00
_cell.angle_beta   90.00
_cell.angle_gamma   90.00
#
_symmetry.space_group_name_H-M   'P 1'
#
loop_
_entity.id
_entity.type
_entity.pdbx_description
1 polymer ?
#
loop_
_entity_poly.entity_id
_entity_poly.type
_entity_poly.pdbx_seq_one_letter_code
_entity_poly.pdbx_strand_id
1 'polypeptide(L)'
;MKYFVKTPWWVKKAFPSYTWSVATKEKVLYLTFDDGPHPEITPFVLNELKKVNALATFFCVGKNVLAFPEVYKQVLDEGHVV
;
A
#
# COMPACT_ATOMS: atom_id res chain seq x y z
N MET A 1 -8.22 -23.56 -13.15
CA MET A 1 -9.19 -22.98 -12.20
C MET A 1 -9.55 -21.59 -12.70
N LYS A 2 -10.84 -21.28 -12.94
CA LYS A 2 -11.26 -19.96 -13.47
C LYS A 2 -11.36 -18.98 -12.31
N TYR A 3 -10.38 -18.10 -12.16
CA TYR A 3 -10.43 -17.01 -11.20
C TYR A 3 -11.17 -15.82 -11.80
N PHE A 4 -12.05 -15.20 -11.02
CA PHE A 4 -12.63 -13.92 -11.40
C PHE A 4 -11.57 -12.84 -11.28
N VAL A 5 -11.36 -12.06 -12.35
CA VAL A 5 -10.39 -10.93 -12.36
C VAL A 5 -10.83 -9.80 -11.42
N LYS A 6 -12.13 -9.70 -11.12
CA LYS A 6 -12.70 -8.73 -10.19
C LYS A 6 -13.55 -9.44 -9.14
N THR A 7 -13.53 -8.91 -7.93
CA THR A 7 -14.39 -9.39 -6.85
C THR A 7 -15.88 -9.28 -7.26
N PRO A 8 -16.65 -10.37 -7.20
CA PRO A 8 -18.08 -10.35 -7.52
C PRO A 8 -18.87 -9.36 -6.65
N TRP A 9 -19.91 -8.74 -7.22
CA TRP A 9 -20.71 -7.72 -6.52
C TRP A 9 -21.37 -8.24 -5.23
N TRP A 10 -21.76 -9.51 -5.20
CA TRP A 10 -22.43 -10.11 -4.05
C TRP A 10 -21.47 -10.29 -2.86
N VAL A 11 -20.18 -10.49 -3.10
CA VAL A 11 -19.16 -10.52 -2.04
C VAL A 11 -19.06 -9.15 -1.38
N LYS A 12 -19.07 -8.09 -2.18
CA LYS A 12 -19.06 -6.72 -1.66
C LYS A 12 -20.30 -6.44 -0.78
N LYS A 13 -21.46 -6.96 -1.18
CA LYS A 13 -22.70 -6.85 -0.42
C LYS A 13 -22.67 -7.68 0.88
N ALA A 14 -22.00 -8.82 0.89
CA ALA A 14 -21.89 -9.70 2.06
C ALA A 14 -20.98 -9.11 3.15
N PHE A 15 -19.98 -8.31 2.79
CA PHE A 15 -19.08 -7.66 3.76
C PHE A 15 -19.12 -6.13 3.61
N PRO A 16 -20.22 -5.48 4.03
CA PRO A 16 -20.41 -4.04 3.83
C PRO A 16 -19.48 -3.18 4.70
N SER A 17 -18.83 -3.77 5.71
CA SER A 17 -17.89 -3.07 6.59
C SER A 17 -16.53 -2.79 5.96
N TYR A 18 -16.20 -3.43 4.83
CA TYR A 18 -14.93 -3.20 4.13
C TYR A 18 -15.05 -2.12 3.06
N THR A 19 -13.98 -1.36 2.87
CA THR A 19 -13.85 -0.42 1.76
C THR A 19 -13.48 -1.17 0.48
N TRP A 20 -14.49 -1.50 -0.33
CA TRP A 20 -14.30 -2.20 -1.61
C TRP A 20 -13.95 -1.29 -2.79
N SER A 21 -14.31 -0.02 -2.71
CA SER A 21 -14.09 1.00 -3.73
C SER A 21 -14.39 2.38 -3.14
N VAL A 22 -13.60 3.38 -3.52
CA VAL A 22 -13.83 4.78 -3.16
C VAL A 22 -14.42 5.49 -4.38
N ALA A 23 -15.58 6.14 -4.21
CA ALA A 23 -16.18 6.91 -5.29
C ALA A 23 -15.39 8.21 -5.52
N THR A 24 -14.97 8.46 -6.75
CA THR A 24 -14.27 9.69 -7.15
C THR A 24 -14.66 10.08 -8.58
N LYS A 25 -14.61 11.38 -8.87
CA LYS A 25 -14.76 11.95 -10.21
C LYS A 25 -13.41 12.33 -10.83
N GLU A 26 -12.35 12.28 -10.04
CA GLU A 26 -11.00 12.67 -10.43
C GLU A 26 -10.22 11.45 -10.91
N LYS A 27 -9.26 11.67 -11.81
CA LYS A 27 -8.32 10.63 -12.25
C LYS A 27 -7.20 10.47 -11.23
N VAL A 28 -7.55 9.89 -10.08
CA VAL A 28 -6.64 9.67 -8.94
C VAL A 28 -6.38 8.17 -8.75
N LEU A 29 -5.16 7.85 -8.32
CA LEU A 29 -4.75 6.51 -7.91
C LEU A 29 -4.19 6.58 -6.48
N TYR A 30 -4.49 5.56 -5.68
CA TYR A 30 -3.95 5.39 -4.34
C TYR A 30 -3.05 4.16 -4.35
N LEU A 31 -1.77 4.34 -4.06
CA LEU A 31 -0.79 3.26 -4.01
C LEU A 31 -0.64 2.79 -2.57
N THR A 32 -0.76 1.48 -2.37
CA THR A 32 -0.54 0.84 -1.08
C THR A 32 0.40 -0.35 -1.24
N PHE A 33 1.25 -0.59 -0.25
CA PHE A 33 2.20 -1.69 -0.22
C PHE A 33 2.08 -2.45 1.10
N ASP A 34 1.91 -3.77 1.02
CA ASP A 34 1.74 -4.64 2.17
C ASP A 34 3.04 -5.38 2.50
N ASP A 35 3.10 -5.98 3.69
CA ASP A 35 4.15 -6.91 4.14
C ASP A 35 5.57 -6.32 4.32
N GLY A 36 5.74 -5.00 4.19
CA GLY A 36 7.00 -4.30 4.44
C GLY A 36 7.32 -4.09 5.94
N PRO A 37 8.38 -3.31 6.27
CA PRO A 37 9.44 -2.87 5.36
C PRO A 37 10.38 -4.02 4.99
N HIS A 38 10.76 -4.11 3.72
CA HIS A 38 11.80 -5.02 3.24
C HIS A 38 13.10 -4.24 2.99
N PRO A 39 14.27 -4.76 3.39
CA PRO A 39 15.53 -3.99 3.37
C PRO A 39 15.94 -3.50 1.98
N GLU A 40 15.64 -4.25 0.91
CA GLU A 40 15.97 -3.86 -0.47
C GLU A 40 14.77 -3.29 -1.26
N ILE A 41 13.63 -3.98 -1.22
CA ILE A 41 12.45 -3.61 -2.01
C ILE A 41 11.80 -2.30 -1.53
N THR A 42 11.71 -2.06 -0.23
CA THR A 42 11.10 -0.81 0.26
C THR A 42 11.91 0.42 -0.19
N PRO A 43 13.25 0.47 -0.02
CA PRO A 43 14.04 1.58 -0.58
C PRO A 43 13.95 1.72 -2.10
N PHE A 44 13.86 0.61 -2.84
CA PHE A 44 13.62 0.68 -4.28
C PHE A 44 12.27 1.37 -4.60
N VAL A 45 11.19 0.96 -3.93
CA VAL A 45 9.86 1.56 -4.12
C VAL A 45 9.86 3.05 -3.75
N LEU A 46 10.46 3.43 -2.63
CA LEU A 46 10.59 4.83 -2.21
C LEU A 46 11.29 5.68 -3.28
N ASN A 47 12.38 5.16 -3.84
CA ASN A 47 13.10 5.85 -4.92
C ASN A 47 12.24 6.01 -6.19
N GLU A 48 11.45 5.01 -6.58
CA GLU A 48 10.54 5.14 -7.73
C GLU A 48 9.41 6.14 -7.48
N LEU A 49 8.80 6.12 -6.29
CA LEU A 49 7.76 7.08 -5.89
C LEU A 49 8.29 8.52 -5.93
N LYS A 50 9.51 8.74 -5.43
CA LYS A 50 10.18 10.04 -5.43
C LYS A 50 10.41 10.60 -6.83
N LYS A 51 10.80 9.76 -7.81
CA LYS A 51 11.02 10.20 -9.21
C LYS A 51 9.77 10.82 -9.84
N VAL A 52 8.60 10.34 -9.45
CA VAL A 52 7.30 10.82 -9.95
C VAL A 52 6.58 11.73 -8.96
N ASN A 53 7.25 12.13 -7.87
CA ASN A 53 6.68 12.95 -6.80
C ASN A 53 5.34 12.41 -6.26
N ALA A 54 5.28 11.09 -6.05
CA ALA A 54 4.09 10.40 -5.54
C ALA A 54 4.24 9.99 -4.08
N LEU A 55 3.11 9.97 -3.37
CA LEU A 55 3.01 9.42 -2.01
C LEU A 55 2.24 8.09 -2.03
N ALA A 56 2.41 7.31 -0.96
CA ALA A 56 1.84 5.98 -0.82
C ALA A 56 1.60 5.65 0.66
N THR A 57 0.86 4.57 0.90
CA THR A 57 0.66 3.98 2.23
C THR A 57 1.35 2.63 2.32
N PHE A 58 2.09 2.38 3.40
CA PHE A 58 2.85 1.16 3.64
C PHE A 58 2.30 0.41 4.86
N PHE A 59 1.54 -0.65 4.62
CA PHE A 59 1.02 -1.51 5.68
C PHE A 59 2.13 -2.46 6.17
N CYS A 60 2.88 -1.99 7.16
CA CYS A 60 4.06 -2.68 7.66
C CYS A 60 3.72 -3.81 8.65
N VAL A 61 4.48 -4.91 8.57
CA VAL A 61 4.44 -6.01 9.54
C VAL A 61 5.35 -5.67 10.71
N GLY A 62 4.82 -5.71 11.94
CA GLY A 62 5.56 -5.31 13.14
C GLY A 62 6.91 -6.02 13.32
N LYS A 63 7.02 -7.31 12.97
CA LYS A 63 8.30 -8.03 12.99
C LYS A 63 9.35 -7.38 12.08
N ASN A 64 8.94 -6.93 10.90
CA ASN A 64 9.85 -6.31 9.92
C ASN A 64 10.24 -4.90 10.34
N VAL A 65 9.32 -4.15 10.95
CA VAL A 65 9.63 -2.84 11.55
C VAL A 65 10.71 -2.95 12.61
N LEU A 66 10.64 -3.98 13.48
CA LEU A 66 11.66 -4.22 14.50
C LEU A 66 12.99 -4.70 13.90
N ALA A 67 12.96 -5.44 12.79
CA ALA A 67 14.15 -5.95 12.12
C ALA A 67 14.87 -4.88 11.29
N PHE A 68 14.13 -3.93 10.71
CA PHE A 68 14.62 -2.88 9.80
C PHE A 68 14.09 -1.49 10.19
N PRO A 69 14.39 -1.01 11.41
CA PRO A 69 13.86 0.26 11.91
C PRO A 69 14.34 1.47 11.09
N GLU A 70 15.52 1.40 10.48
CA GLU A 70 16.05 2.43 9.59
C GLU A 70 15.23 2.57 8.31
N VAL A 71 14.81 1.45 7.71
CA VAL A 71 13.97 1.46 6.50
C VAL A 71 12.57 1.95 6.85
N TYR A 72 12.01 1.52 7.99
CA TYR A 72 10.75 2.05 8.50
C TYR A 72 10.80 3.58 8.70
N LYS A 73 11.87 4.08 9.31
CA LYS A 73 12.07 5.52 9.51
C LYS A 73 12.18 6.27 8.18
N GLN A 74 12.86 5.68 7.18
CA GLN A 74 12.94 6.26 5.84
C GLN A 74 11.54 6.46 5.21
N VAL A 75 10.64 5.49 5.35
CA VAL A 75 9.24 5.61 4.86
C VAL A 75 8.56 6.85 5.45
N LEU A 76 8.71 7.08 6.75
CA LEU A 76 8.12 8.24 7.45
C LEU A 76 8.82 9.55 7.08
N ASP A 77 10.15 9.57 7.04
CA ASP A 77 10.95 10.76 6.72
C ASP A 77 10.69 11.26 5.29
N GLU A 78 10.35 10.37 4.35
CA GLU A 78 9.98 10.71 2.97
C GLU A 78 8.48 11.13 2.82
N GLY A 79 7.72 11.16 3.92
CA GLY A 79 6.35 11.70 3.94
C GLY A 79 5.25 10.70 3.55
N HIS A 80 5.57 9.40 3.50
CA HIS A 80 4.59 8.34 3.28
C HIS A 80 3.81 8.01 4.57
N VAL A 81 2.68 7.34 4.41
CA VAL A 81 1.83 6.91 5.54
C VAL A 81 2.12 5.46 5.88
N VAL A 82 2.08 5.12 7.17
CA VAL A 82 2.09 3.74 7.69
C VAL A 82 0.83 3.51 8.50
#